data_AF-A0A2I0QWT5-F1
#
_entry.id   AF-A0A2I0QWT5-F1
#
_cell.length_a   1.000
_cell.length_b   1.000
_cell.length_c   1.000
_cell.angle_alpha   90.00
_cell.angle_beta   90.00
_cell.angle_gamma   90.00
#
_symmetry.space_group_name_H-M   'P 1'
#
loop_
_entity.id
_entity.type
_entity.pdbx_description
1 polymer ?
#
loop_
_entity_poly.entity_id
_entity_poly.type
_entity_poly.pdbx_seq_one_letter_code
_entity_poly.pdbx_strand_id
1 'polypeptide(L)'
;MELQFNQIKKRSEERIKKYGANINQYLPILEYRGVRSNDEIIKRGTIMAGMVYIAHQAPTSVVSEWIVEQGIYSYVTEFERGILDKNEEEVTFRRDFED
;
A
#
# COMPACT_ATOMS: atom_id res chain seq x y z
N MET A 1 -11.67 -10.93 18.45
CA MET A 1 -10.33 -11.30 18.94
C MET A 1 -9.55 -10.00 19.11
N GLU A 2 -9.16 -9.66 20.33
CA GLU A 2 -8.53 -8.37 20.64
C GLU A 2 -7.01 -8.49 20.47
N LEU A 3 -6.43 -7.74 19.54
CA LEU A 3 -4.98 -7.75 19.28
C LEU A 3 -4.25 -6.96 20.38
N GLN A 4 -3.33 -7.62 21.07
CA GLN A 4 -2.54 -7.03 22.15
C GLN A 4 -1.30 -6.31 21.57
N PHE A 5 -1.47 -5.12 21.00
CA PHE A 5 -0.42 -4.37 20.27
C PHE A 5 0.88 -4.18 21.03
N ASN A 6 0.80 -3.89 22.33
CA ASN A 6 1.97 -3.73 23.18
C ASN A 6 2.80 -5.04 23.29
N GLN A 7 2.12 -6.19 23.28
CA GLN A 7 2.78 -7.49 23.29
C GLN A 7 3.42 -7.80 21.92
N ILE A 8 2.74 -7.46 20.83
CA ILE A 8 3.26 -7.63 19.46
C ILE A 8 4.50 -6.76 19.26
N LYS A 9 4.45 -5.48 19.66
CA LYS A 9 5.58 -4.56 19.60
C LYS A 9 6.77 -5.09 20.38
N LYS A 10 6.56 -5.47 21.65
CA LYS A 10 7.60 -6.02 22.51
C LYS A 10 8.26 -7.27 21.92
N ARG A 11 7.47 -8.19 21.36
CA ARG A 11 7.98 -9.42 20.73
C ARG A 11 8.81 -9.14 19.47
N SER A 12 8.41 -8.16 18.66
CA SER A 12 9.17 -7.73 17.48
C SER A 12 10.48 -7.06 17.88
N GLU A 13 10.46 -6.21 18.90
CA GLU A 13 11.65 -5.53 19.44
C GLU A 13 12.68 -6.52 20.02
N GLU A 14 12.22 -7.54 20.77
CA GLU A 14 13.08 -8.61 21.29
C GLU A 14 13.75 -9.41 20.17
N ARG A 15 13.03 -9.69 19.08
CA ARG A 15 13.58 -10.35 17.89
C ARG A 15 14.66 -9.50 17.24
N ILE A 16 14.40 -8.21 17.01
CA ILE A 16 15.36 -7.28 16.38
C ILE A 16 16.64 -7.16 17.22
N LYS A 17 16.51 -7.03 18.55
CA LYS A 17 17.65 -7.00 19.48
C LYS A 17 18.49 -8.27 19.42
N LYS A 18 17.87 -9.45 19.26
CA LYS A 18 18.59 -10.73 19.15
C LYS A 18 19.55 -10.77 17.96
N TYR A 19 19.25 -10.03 16.89
CA TYR A 19 20.11 -9.92 15.70
C TYR A 19 21.09 -8.74 15.76
N GLY A 20 21.23 -8.07 16.91
CA GLY A 20 22.16 -6.95 17.09
C GLY A 20 21.73 -5.64 16.42
N ALA A 21 20.48 -5.55 15.96
CA ALA A 21 19.95 -4.35 15.31
C ALA A 21 19.39 -3.35 16.33
N ASN A 22 19.55 -2.06 16.03
CA ASN A 22 19.02 -0.98 16.85
C ASN A 22 17.53 -0.74 16.58
N ILE A 23 16.74 -0.56 17.63
CA ILE A 23 15.32 -0.24 17.51
C ILE A 23 15.20 1.28 17.31
N ASN A 24 14.60 1.67 16.20
CA ASN A 24 14.21 3.06 16.00
C ASN A 24 12.95 3.35 16.84
N GLN A 25 13.13 4.13 17.90
CA GLN A 25 12.09 4.50 18.87
C GLN A 25 11.01 5.41 18.26
N TYR A 26 11.33 6.05 17.13
CA TYR A 26 10.46 6.94 16.38
C TYR A 26 9.64 6.22 15.31
N LEU A 27 9.74 4.89 15.18
CA LEU A 27 8.81 4.18 14.31
C LEU A 27 7.40 4.42 14.84
N PRO A 28 6.49 5.00 14.04
CA PRO A 28 5.14 5.28 14.48
C PRO A 28 4.49 3.98 14.90
N ILE A 29 3.84 3.99 16.07
CA ILE A 29 2.85 2.97 16.38
C ILE A 29 1.79 3.14 15.31
N LEU A 30 1.59 2.13 14.46
CA LEU A 30 0.51 2.13 13.47
C LEU A 30 -0.78 2.44 14.23
N GLU A 31 -1.36 3.62 14.01
CA GLU A 31 -2.64 4.02 14.60
C GLU A 31 -3.66 2.96 14.23
N TYR A 32 -3.96 2.10 15.21
CA TYR A 32 -4.89 1.02 15.02
C TYR A 32 -6.30 1.58 15.10
N ARG A 33 -6.91 1.81 13.94
CA ARG A 33 -8.35 2.09 13.83
C ARG A 33 -9.14 0.79 13.99
N GLY A 34 -9.09 0.17 15.17
CA GLY A 34 -9.91 -0.98 15.54
C GLY A 34 -9.73 -2.24 14.66
N VAL A 35 -10.48 -3.29 15.00
CA VAL A 35 -10.53 -4.51 14.19
C VAL A 35 -11.26 -4.19 12.90
N ARG A 36 -10.49 -4.05 11.81
CA ARG A 36 -11.07 -3.99 10.47
C ARG A 36 -11.83 -5.27 10.19
N SER A 37 -13.01 -5.14 9.60
CA SER A 37 -13.76 -6.27 9.09
C SER A 37 -12.98 -6.98 7.97
N ASN A 38 -13.28 -8.25 7.72
CA ASN A 38 -12.68 -8.98 6.60
C ASN A 38 -12.93 -8.27 5.26
N ASP A 39 -14.11 -7.66 5.11
CA ASP A 39 -14.49 -6.88 3.94
C ASP A 39 -13.57 -5.67 3.74
N GLU A 40 -13.32 -4.88 4.79
CA GLU A 40 -12.38 -3.75 4.73
C GLU A 40 -10.94 -4.18 4.43
N ILE A 41 -10.52 -5.34 4.96
CA ILE A 41 -9.20 -5.90 4.70
C ILE A 41 -9.08 -6.31 3.23
N ILE A 42 -10.08 -7.00 2.69
CA ILE A 42 -10.12 -7.40 1.28
C ILE A 42 -10.05 -6.16 0.39
N LYS A 43 -10.91 -5.16 0.64
CA LYS A 43 -10.92 -3.90 -0.12
C LYS A 43 -9.56 -3.21 -0.14
N ARG A 44 -8.92 -3.07 1.03
CA ARG A 44 -7.58 -2.48 1.11
C ARG A 44 -6.50 -3.34 0.44
N GLY A 45 -6.56 -4.65 0.58
CA GLY A 45 -5.64 -5.58 -0.08
C GLY A 45 -5.73 -5.48 -1.61
N THR A 46 -6.95 -5.41 -2.14
CA THR A 46 -7.23 -5.23 -3.57
C THR A 46 -6.66 -3.92 -4.10
N ILE A 47 -6.86 -2.80 -3.40
CA ILE A 47 -6.29 -1.50 -3.79
C ILE A 47 -4.76 -1.56 -3.77
N MET A 48 -4.17 -2.14 -2.71
CA MET A 48 -2.71 -2.29 -2.61
C MET A 48 -2.13 -3.15 -3.73
N ALA A 49 -2.83 -4.22 -4.14
CA ALA A 49 -2.42 -5.04 -5.27
C ALA A 49 -2.40 -4.22 -6.58
N GLY A 50 -3.41 -3.38 -6.80
CA GLY A 50 -3.43 -2.44 -7.92
C GLY A 50 -2.21 -1.51 -7.95
N MET A 51 -1.84 -0.95 -6.79
CA MET A 51 -0.64 -0.10 -6.69
C MET A 51 0.65 -0.86 -7.01
N VAL A 52 0.74 -2.13 -6.60
CA VAL A 52 1.88 -3.00 -6.96
C VAL A 52 1.93 -3.24 -8.46
N TYR A 53 0.79 -3.47 -9.12
CA TYR A 53 0.75 -3.62 -10.57
C TYR A 53 1.21 -2.35 -11.30
N ILE A 54 0.78 -1.18 -10.84
CA ILE A 54 1.25 0.11 -11.39
C ILE A 54 2.76 0.26 -11.20
N ALA A 55 3.30 -0.10 -10.04
CA ALA A 55 4.76 -0.09 -9.80
C ALA A 55 5.51 -1.05 -10.74
N HIS A 56 4.85 -2.09 -11.24
CA HIS A 56 5.33 -3.01 -12.27
C HIS A 56 4.91 -2.61 -13.69
N GLN A 57 4.67 -1.31 -13.93
CA GLN A 57 4.38 -0.71 -15.24
C GLN A 57 3.03 -1.14 -15.85
N ALA A 58 2.07 -1.60 -15.04
CA ALA A 58 0.70 -1.72 -15.51
C ALA A 58 0.13 -0.32 -15.82
N PRO A 59 -0.66 -0.18 -16.90
CA PRO A 59 -1.38 1.07 -17.23
C PRO A 59 -2.22 1.56 -16.05
N THR A 60 -2.02 2.81 -15.63
CA THR A 60 -2.76 3.43 -14.53
C THR A 60 -4.25 3.52 -14.85
N SER A 61 -4.57 3.78 -16.11
CA SER A 61 -5.93 3.79 -16.69
C SER A 61 -6.66 2.47 -16.41
N VAL A 62 -6.07 1.34 -16.81
CA VAL A 62 -6.64 -0.01 -16.66
C VAL A 62 -6.84 -0.38 -15.19
N VAL A 63 -5.86 -0.08 -14.33
CA VAL A 63 -5.97 -0.37 -12.89
C VAL A 63 -7.04 0.52 -12.23
N SER A 64 -7.14 1.78 -12.64
CA SER A 64 -8.15 2.72 -12.14
C SER A 64 -9.57 2.27 -12.50
N GLU A 65 -9.80 1.93 -13.77
CA GLU A 65 -11.09 1.40 -14.24
C GLU A 65 -11.49 0.16 -13.46
N TRP A 66 -10.58 -0.79 -13.30
CA TRP A 66 -10.84 -2.01 -12.52
C TRP A 66 -11.22 -1.71 -11.06
N ILE A 67 -10.52 -0.78 -10.39
CA ILE A 67 -10.85 -0.38 -9.00
C ILE A 67 -12.26 0.24 -8.93
N VAL A 68 -12.66 1.01 -9.95
CA VAL A 68 -14.00 1.59 -10.05
C VAL A 68 -15.06 0.50 -10.26
N GLU A 69 -14.81 -0.46 -11.15
CA GLU A 69 -15.72 -1.59 -11.42
C GLU A 69 -15.98 -2.45 -10.18
N GLN A 70 -14.97 -2.62 -9.32
CA GLN A 70 -15.12 -3.34 -8.05
C GLN A 70 -15.92 -2.54 -7.01
N GLY A 71 -16.26 -1.28 -7.27
CA GLY A 71 -17.01 -0.41 -6.35
C GLY A 71 -16.21 -0.01 -5.10
N ILE A 72 -14.88 -0.10 -5.14
CA ILE A 72 -14.00 0.14 -3.99
C ILE A 72 -13.24 1.48 -4.07
N TYR A 73 -13.49 2.29 -5.09
CA TYR A 73 -12.81 3.58 -5.29
C TYR A 73 -12.94 4.54 -4.10
N SER A 74 -14.06 4.48 -3.37
CA SER A 74 -14.28 5.30 -2.15
C SER A 74 -13.31 4.97 -1.01
N TYR A 75 -12.64 3.82 -1.05
CA TYR A 75 -11.64 3.37 -0.05
C TYR A 75 -10.20 3.70 -0.44
N VAL A 76 -10.01 4.34 -1.60
CA VAL A 76 -8.70 4.83 -2.07
C VAL A 76 -8.34 6.08 -1.25
N THR A 77 -7.10 6.15 -0.80
CA THR A 77 -6.56 7.32 -0.10
C THR A 77 -6.25 8.46 -1.07
N GLU A 78 -6.06 9.69 -0.58
CA GLU A 78 -5.66 10.82 -1.45
C GLU A 78 -4.34 10.57 -2.17
N PHE A 79 -3.38 9.93 -1.50
CA PHE A 79 -2.11 9.54 -2.09
C PHE A 79 -2.29 8.55 -3.25
N GLU A 80 -3.09 7.52 -3.06
CA GLU A 80 -3.36 6.51 -4.09
C GLU A 80 -4.17 7.08 -5.24
N ARG A 81 -5.13 7.99 -4.98
CA ARG A 81 -5.79 8.75 -6.05
C ARG A 81 -4.79 9.52 -6.89
N GLY A 82 -3.83 10.21 -6.25
CA GLY A 82 -2.75 10.88 -6.95
C GLY A 82 -1.84 9.95 -7.77
N ILE A 83 -1.86 8.64 -7.56
CA ILE A 83 -1.20 7.65 -8.41
C ILE A 83 -2.11 7.25 -9.58
N LEU A 84 -3.39 6.99 -9.31
CA LEU A 84 -4.39 6.58 -10.31
C LEU A 84 -4.70 7.68 -11.31
N ASP A 85 -4.68 8.94 -10.87
CA ASP A 85 -4.96 10.13 -11.68
C ASP A 85 -3.77 10.55 -12.55
N LYS A 86 -2.60 9.89 -12.41
CA LYS A 86 -1.46 10.11 -13.31
C LYS A 86 -1.81 9.54 -14.68
N ASN A 87 -2.22 10.44 -15.56
CA ASN A 87 -2.43 10.14 -16.97
C ASN A 87 -1.12 9.70 -17.63
N GLU A 88 -1.24 8.71 -18.53
CA GLU A 88 -0.16 8.20 -19.39
C GLU A 88 0.48 9.28 -20.29
N GLU A 89 -0.11 10.48 -20.39
CA GLU A 89 0.45 11.59 -21.17
C GLU A 89 1.82 12.08 -20.65
N GLU A 90 2.16 11.88 -19.37
CA GLU A 90 3.51 12.17 -18.85
C GLU A 90 4.56 11.10 -19.23
N VAL A 91 4.16 9.97 -19.81
CA VAL A 91 5.08 8.97 -20.36
C VAL A 91 5.30 9.22 -21.85
N THR A 92 5.56 10.47 -22.23
CA THR A 92 6.12 10.77 -23.56
C THR A 92 7.64 10.63 -23.51
N PHE A 93 8.14 9.72 -24.35
CA PHE A 93 9.53 9.59 -24.80
C PHE A 93 10.60 9.23 -23.76
N ARG A 94 10.84 7.92 -23.63
CA ARG A 94 12.21 7.39 -23.72
C ARG A 94 12.21 6.15 -24.60
N ARG A 95 12.24 6.40 -25.91
CA ARG A 95 12.51 5.40 -26.94
C ARG A 95 13.76 5.84 -27.70
N ASP A 96 14.86 6.02 -26.98
CA ASP A 96 16.17 6.34 -27.56
C ASP A 96 17.14 5.21 -27.20
N PHE A 97 16.97 4.05 -27.85
CA PHE A 97 18.06 3.12 -28.08
C PHE A 97 17.81 2.46 -29.45
N GLU A 98 18.89 2.44 -30.24
CA GLU A 98 19.03 2.00 -31.66
C GLU A 98 18.65 3.12 -32.65
N ASP A 99 19.58 3.79 -33.34
CA ASP A 99 20.80 3.32 -34.03
C ASP A 99 22.11 4.06 -33.68
#